data_AF-A0A382NG28-F1
#
_entry.id   AF-A0A382NG28-F1
#
_cell.length_a   1.000
_cell.length_b   1.000
_cell.length_c   1.000
_cell.angle_alpha   90.00
_cell.angle_beta   90.00
_cell.angle_gamma   90.00
#
_symmetry.space_group_name_H-M   'P 1'
#
loop_
_entity.id
_entity.type
_entity.pdbx_description
1 polymer ?
#
loop_
_entity_poly.entity_id
_entity_poly.type
_entity_poly.pdbx_seq_one_letter_code
_entity_poly.pdbx_strand_id
1 'polypeptide(L)'
;MTTPADTRRPNLNELLAEFGDVEVAATMRYHGAVAAAMAGAPVATLPFSPKLAALADDLGPAAVGATGPDDLPRAVAAALAGKRHLAASVQRLTELAGVNTTTLDDLLEAS
;
A
#
# COMPACT_ATOMS: atom_id res chain seq x y z
N MET A 1 -25.80 13.70 7.88
CA MET A 1 -25.50 12.25 7.93
C MET A 1 -24.09 12.13 8.47
N THR A 2 -23.89 11.49 9.62
CA THR A 2 -22.56 11.34 10.22
C THR A 2 -22.02 9.99 9.76
N THR A 3 -20.93 9.98 9.00
CA THR A 3 -20.26 8.74 8.62
C THR A 3 -19.83 8.00 9.90
N PRO A 4 -20.24 6.75 10.12
CA PRO A 4 -19.75 5.96 11.24
C PRO A 4 -18.23 5.91 11.21
N ALA A 5 -17.60 6.18 12.36
CA ALA A 5 -16.15 6.15 12.52
C ALA A 5 -15.80 5.23 13.70
N ASP A 6 -14.86 4.32 13.47
CA ASP A 6 -14.25 3.46 14.49
C ASP A 6 -12.78 3.87 14.65
N THR A 7 -12.28 3.89 15.88
CA THR A 7 -10.88 4.22 16.19
C THR A 7 -10.28 3.09 17.02
N ARG A 8 -9.26 2.43 16.46
CA ARG A 8 -8.54 1.32 17.10
C ARG A 8 -7.08 1.70 17.39
N ARG A 9 -6.41 0.93 18.25
CA ARG A 9 -4.97 1.05 18.55
C ARG A 9 -4.28 -0.31 18.41
N PRO A 10 -4.22 -0.86 17.18
CA PRO A 10 -3.64 -2.18 16.97
C PRO A 10 -2.12 -2.16 17.10
N ASN A 11 -1.54 -3.28 17.50
CA ASN A 11 -0.13 -3.57 17.20
C ASN A 11 0.05 -3.90 15.70
N LEU A 12 1.28 -4.17 15.25
CA LEU A 12 1.54 -4.43 13.82
C LEU A 12 0.77 -5.64 13.28
N ASN A 13 0.75 -6.75 14.02
CA ASN A 13 0.07 -7.97 13.57
C ASN A 13 -1.44 -7.76 13.47
N GLU A 14 -2.01 -7.08 14.46
CA GLU A 14 -3.42 -6.71 14.45
C GLU A 14 -3.74 -5.77 13.29
N LEU A 15 -2.88 -4.78 13.01
CA LEU A 15 -3.08 -3.86 11.88
C LEU A 15 -3.10 -4.61 10.54
N LEU A 16 -2.16 -5.54 10.33
CA LEU A 16 -2.11 -6.34 9.11
C LEU A 16 -3.33 -7.28 8.98
N ALA A 17 -3.80 -7.84 10.11
CA ALA A 17 -5.01 -8.66 10.12
C ALA A 17 -6.25 -7.85 9.71
N GLU A 18 -6.41 -6.61 10.20
CA GLU A 18 -7.51 -5.73 9.79
C GLU A 18 -7.51 -5.44 8.28
N PHE A 19 -6.33 -5.38 7.65
CA PHE A 19 -6.24 -5.24 6.19
C PHE A 19 -6.43 -6.55 5.42
N GLY A 20 -6.17 -7.70 6.04
CA GLY A 20 -6.40 -9.02 5.42
C GLY A 20 -7.89 -9.28 5.12
N ASP A 21 -8.77 -8.66 5.90
CA ASP A 21 -10.23 -8.81 5.79
C ASP A 21 -10.87 -7.81 4.81
N VAL A 22 -10.11 -6.87 4.22
CA VAL A 22 -10.66 -5.89 3.27
C VAL A 22 -10.37 -6.26 1.82
N GLU A 23 -11.33 -5.99 0.93
CA GLU A 23 -11.15 -6.24 -0.51
C GLU A 23 -10.22 -5.23 -1.18
N VAL A 24 -10.18 -4.00 -0.65
CA VAL A 24 -9.40 -2.86 -1.14
C VAL A 24 -9.19 -1.86 -0.02
N ALA A 25 -8.02 -1.22 0.03
CA ALA A 25 -7.74 -0.14 0.97
C ALA A 25 -7.74 1.22 0.24
N ALA A 26 -8.65 2.12 0.62
CA ALA A 26 -8.63 3.51 0.20
C ALA A 26 -7.87 4.37 1.22
N THR A 27 -6.79 5.05 0.82
CA THR A 27 -5.94 5.75 1.80
C THR A 27 -5.18 6.96 1.25
N MET A 28 -4.96 7.93 2.14
CA MET A 28 -4.05 9.07 1.97
C MET A 28 -2.71 8.86 2.69
N ARG A 29 -2.52 7.72 3.36
CA ARG A 29 -1.37 7.45 4.22
C ARG A 29 -0.49 6.40 3.56
N TYR A 30 0.77 6.78 3.30
CA TYR A 30 1.79 5.88 2.73
C TYR A 30 1.86 4.54 3.48
N HIS A 31 2.01 4.56 4.81
CA HIS A 31 2.06 3.32 5.59
C HIS A 31 0.75 2.53 5.59
N GLY A 32 -0.39 3.19 5.40
CA GLY A 32 -1.67 2.48 5.21
C GLY A 32 -1.69 1.72 3.89
N ALA A 33 -1.13 2.30 2.82
CA ALA A 33 -0.98 1.62 1.53
C ALA A 33 0.02 0.45 1.60
N VAL A 34 1.15 0.64 2.29
CA VAL A 34 2.13 -0.43 2.52
C VAL A 34 1.51 -1.59 3.32
N ALA A 35 0.84 -1.30 4.43
CA ALA A 35 0.22 -2.32 5.27
C ALA A 35 -0.87 -3.10 4.49
N ALA A 36 -1.70 -2.41 3.71
CA ALA A 36 -2.68 -3.04 2.84
C ALA A 36 -2.04 -3.97 1.81
N ALA A 37 -1.02 -3.49 1.09
CA ALA A 37 -0.31 -4.28 0.10
C ALA A 37 0.32 -5.54 0.71
N MET A 38 0.99 -5.40 1.86
CA MET A 38 1.58 -6.52 2.61
C MET A 38 0.53 -7.54 3.09
N ALA A 39 -0.68 -7.08 3.42
CA ALA A 39 -1.79 -7.93 3.81
C ALA A 39 -2.56 -8.54 2.60
N GLY A 40 -2.15 -8.23 1.36
CA GLY A 40 -2.79 -8.76 0.15
C GLY A 40 -4.00 -7.96 -0.34
N ALA A 41 -4.24 -6.77 0.21
CA ALA A 41 -5.28 -5.86 -0.23
C ALA A 41 -4.73 -4.88 -1.29
N PRO A 42 -5.36 -4.78 -2.48
CA PRO A 42 -5.04 -3.74 -3.45
C PRO A 42 -5.38 -2.34 -2.90
N VAL A 43 -4.78 -1.31 -3.46
CA VAL A 43 -4.79 0.05 -2.89
C VAL A 43 -5.40 1.06 -3.86
N ALA A 44 -6.35 1.86 -3.37
CA ALA A 44 -6.78 3.09 -4.02
C ALA A 44 -6.15 4.28 -3.26
N THR A 45 -5.22 4.98 -3.89
CA THR A 45 -4.56 6.13 -3.24
C THR A 45 -5.31 7.42 -3.55
N LEU A 46 -5.44 8.28 -2.55
CA LEU A 46 -5.94 9.64 -2.73
C LEU A 46 -4.74 10.59 -2.93
N PRO A 47 -4.87 11.63 -3.76
CA PRO A 47 -3.76 12.50 -4.13
C PRO A 47 -3.40 13.40 -2.95
N PHE A 48 -2.39 12.98 -2.18
CA PHE A 48 -1.93 13.72 -1.00
C PHE A 48 -0.41 13.95 -1.00
N SER A 49 0.37 13.03 -1.59
CA SER A 49 1.83 13.09 -1.55
C SER A 49 2.47 12.40 -2.75
N PRO A 50 3.58 12.92 -3.29
CA PRO A 50 4.38 12.25 -4.31
C PRO A 50 4.83 10.83 -3.90
N LYS A 51 4.97 10.56 -2.59
CA LYS A 51 5.34 9.24 -2.08
C LYS A 51 4.29 8.17 -2.37
N LEU A 52 3.02 8.55 -2.40
CA LEU A 52 1.93 7.62 -2.74
C LEU A 52 1.87 7.33 -4.23
N ALA A 53 2.22 8.31 -5.08
CA ALA A 53 2.32 8.10 -6.51
C ALA A 53 3.45 7.12 -6.83
N ALA A 54 4.65 7.34 -6.28
CA ALA A 54 5.78 6.43 -6.44
C ALA A 54 5.45 5.00 -5.95
N LEU A 55 4.79 4.87 -4.79
CA LEU A 55 4.35 3.56 -4.31
C LEU A 55 3.34 2.90 -5.24
N ALA A 56 2.42 3.67 -5.83
CA ALA A 56 1.46 3.13 -6.78
C ALA A 56 2.17 2.59 -8.05
N ASP A 57 3.17 3.32 -8.55
CA ASP A 57 4.00 2.87 -9.67
C ASP A 57 4.72 1.56 -9.33
N ASP A 58 5.26 1.45 -8.11
CA ASP A 58 5.95 0.27 -7.62
C ASP A 58 5.05 -0.95 -7.41
N LEU A 59 3.82 -0.74 -6.92
CA LEU A 59 2.83 -1.79 -6.74
C LEU A 59 2.14 -2.17 -8.07
N GLY A 60 2.25 -1.31 -9.08
CA GLY A 60 1.72 -1.55 -10.42
C GLY A 60 0.19 -1.59 -10.44
N PRO A 61 -0.45 -2.46 -11.25
CA PRO A 61 -1.90 -2.45 -11.44
C PRO A 61 -2.74 -2.65 -10.18
N ALA A 62 -2.17 -3.19 -9.11
CA ALA A 62 -2.85 -3.38 -7.83
C ALA A 62 -2.93 -2.10 -6.97
N ALA A 63 -2.32 -1.00 -7.40
CA ALA A 63 -2.41 0.29 -6.75
C ALA A 63 -2.76 1.39 -7.76
N VAL A 64 -3.86 2.10 -7.54
CA VAL A 64 -4.35 3.12 -8.47
C VAL A 64 -4.64 4.41 -7.73
N GLY A 65 -4.05 5.50 -8.22
CA GLY A 65 -4.35 6.85 -7.74
C GLY A 65 -5.70 7.33 -8.25
N ALA A 66 -6.50 7.88 -7.34
CA ALA A 66 -7.65 8.71 -7.66
C ALA A 66 -7.18 10.15 -7.94
N THR A 67 -7.85 10.86 -8.84
CA THR A 67 -7.61 12.29 -9.09
C THR A 67 -8.30 13.19 -8.07
N GLY A 68 -9.26 12.65 -7.33
CA GLY A 68 -10.00 13.31 -6.26
C GLY A 68 -11.01 12.33 -5.62
N PRO A 69 -11.78 12.76 -4.60
CA PRO A 69 -12.75 11.91 -3.92
C PRO A 69 -13.80 11.30 -4.85
N ASP A 70 -14.30 12.07 -5.82
CA ASP A 70 -15.33 11.61 -6.77
C ASP A 70 -14.83 10.52 -7.73
N ASP A 71 -13.51 10.41 -7.88
CA ASP A 71 -12.84 9.43 -8.74
C ASP A 71 -12.45 8.14 -7.97
N LEU A 72 -12.68 8.11 -6.65
CA LEU A 72 -12.33 6.97 -5.81
C LEU A 72 -13.02 5.65 -6.24
N PRO A 73 -14.30 5.62 -6.65
CA PRO A 73 -14.93 4.39 -7.14
C PRO A 73 -14.22 3.78 -8.36
N ARG A 74 -13.77 4.63 -9.30
CA ARG A 74 -12.99 4.18 -10.46
C ARG A 74 -11.65 3.61 -10.03
N ALA A 75 -10.93 4.30 -9.15
CA ALA A 75 -9.64 3.85 -8.64
C ALA A 75 -9.75 2.50 -7.92
N VAL A 76 -10.80 2.32 -7.09
CA VAL A 76 -11.10 1.05 -6.42
C VAL A 76 -11.34 -0.08 -7.42
N ALA A 77 -12.21 0.12 -8.42
CA ALA A 77 -12.50 -0.90 -9.42
C ALA A 77 -11.24 -1.31 -10.21
N ALA A 78 -10.40 -0.34 -10.57
CA ALA A 78 -9.16 -0.59 -11.29
C ALA A 78 -8.14 -1.37 -10.44
N ALA A 79 -7.97 -1.00 -9.16
CA ALA A 79 -7.07 -1.69 -8.24
C ALA A 79 -7.51 -3.14 -7.99
N LEU A 80 -8.82 -3.37 -7.84
CA LEU A 80 -9.40 -4.71 -7.73
C LEU A 80 -9.12 -5.57 -8.97
N ALA A 81 -9.28 -5.01 -10.18
CA ALA A 81 -8.97 -5.72 -11.43
C ALA A 81 -7.47 -6.09 -11.53
N GLY A 82 -6.59 -5.30 -10.93
CA GLY A 82 -5.16 -5.54 -10.86
C GLY A 82 -4.70 -6.47 -9.73
N LYS A 83 -5.58 -6.88 -8.80
CA LYS A 83 -5.23 -7.63 -7.57
C LYS A 83 -4.33 -8.83 -7.80
N ARG A 84 -4.52 -9.57 -8.90
CA ARG A 84 -3.70 -10.75 -9.26
C ARG A 84 -2.19 -10.45 -9.38
N HIS A 85 -1.81 -9.20 -9.61
CA HIS A 85 -0.41 -8.77 -9.73
C HIS A 85 0.23 -8.40 -8.39
N LEU A 86 -0.57 -8.18 -7.34
CA LEU A 86 -0.10 -7.64 -6.06
C LEU A 86 0.99 -8.49 -5.42
N ALA A 87 0.79 -9.81 -5.35
CA ALA A 87 1.75 -10.72 -4.72
C ALA A 87 3.14 -10.64 -5.36
N ALA A 88 3.19 -10.59 -6.70
CA ALA A 88 4.45 -10.46 -7.43
C ALA A 88 5.12 -9.09 -7.19
N SER A 89 4.33 -7.99 -7.17
CA SER A 89 4.85 -6.66 -6.86
C SER A 89 5.43 -6.59 -5.44
N VAL A 90 4.72 -7.13 -4.45
CA VAL A 90 5.14 -7.15 -3.04
C VAL A 90 6.40 -7.99 -2.87
N GLN A 91 6.47 -9.17 -3.50
CA GLN A 91 7.66 -10.00 -3.49
C GLN A 91 8.88 -9.24 -4.03
N ARG A 92 8.75 -8.65 -5.23
CA ARG A 92 9.82 -7.85 -5.86
C ARG A 92 10.33 -6.73 -4.95
N LEU A 93 9.41 -5.99 -4.30
CA LEU A 93 9.77 -4.90 -3.39
C LEU A 93 10.42 -5.41 -2.11
N THR A 94 10.00 -6.56 -1.61
CA THR A 94 10.61 -7.21 -0.44
C THR A 94 12.04 -7.66 -0.72
N GLU A 95 12.27 -8.25 -1.90
CA GLU A 95 13.61 -8.62 -2.37
C GLU A 95 14.52 -7.38 -2.50
N LEU A 96 14.01 -6.29 -3.10
CA LEU A 96 14.73 -5.03 -3.23
C LEU A 96 15.07 -4.43 -1.85
N ALA A 97 14.14 -4.46 -0.90
CA ALA A 97 14.40 -4.00 0.46
C ALA A 97 15.49 -4.81 1.17
N GLY A 98 15.54 -6.13 0.93
CA GLY A 98 16.62 -6.99 1.42
C GLY A 98 17.97 -6.57 0.86
N VAL A 99 18.07 -6.37 -0.46
CA VAL A 99 19.31 -5.90 -1.11
C VAL A 99 19.77 -4.54 -0.57
N ASN A 100 18.83 -3.60 -0.41
CA ASN A 100 19.13 -2.29 0.15
C ASN A 100 19.71 -2.39 1.56
N THR A 101 19.22 -3.33 2.38
CA THR A 101 19.74 -3.55 3.73
C THR A 101 21.20 -4.00 3.68
N THR A 102 21.52 -5.02 2.87
CA THR A 102 22.90 -5.49 2.68
C THR A 102 23.83 -4.38 2.18
N THR A 103 23.39 -3.59 1.21
CA THR A 103 24.19 -2.46 0.70
C THR A 103 24.45 -1.41 1.79
N LEU A 104 23.47 -1.13 2.64
CA LEU A 104 23.65 -0.19 3.75
C LEU A 104 24.61 -0.74 4.80
N ASP A 105 24.53 -2.04 5.11
CA ASP A 105 25.47 -2.68 6.04
C ASP A 105 26.90 -2.60 5.50
N ASP A 106 27.13 -2.93 4.22
CA ASP A 106 28.45 -2.82 3.57
C ASP A 106 29.02 -1.40 3.63
N LEU A 107 28.17 -0.38 3.42
CA LEU A 107 28.57 1.03 3.48
C LEU A 107 28.95 1.46 4.90
N LEU A 108 28.26 0.95 5.92
CA LEU A 108 28.52 1.24 7.32
C LEU A 108 29.78 0.52 7.84
N GLU A 109 30.08 -0.67 7.32
CA GLU A 109 31.32 -1.39 7.65
C GLU A 109 32.56 -0.77 6.97
N ALA A 110 32.38 -0.07 5.85
CA ALA A 110 33.44 0.61 5.11
C ALA A 110 33.79 2.03 5.64
N SER A 111 33.02 2.57 6.60
CA SER A 111 33.20 3.91 7.20
C SER A 111 33.90 3.89 8.55
#